data_AF-A0AAP4N5Q9-F1
#
_entry.id   AF-A0AAP4N5Q9-F1
#
_cell.length_a   1.000
_cell.length_b   1.000
_cell.length_c   1.000
_cell.angle_alpha   90.00
_cell.angle_beta   90.00
_cell.angle_gamma   90.00
#
_symmetry.space_group_name_H-M   'P 1'
#
loop_
_entity.id
_entity.type
_entity.pdbx_description
1 polymer ?
#
loop_
_entity_poly.entity_id
_entity_poly.type
_entity_poly.pdbx_seq_one_letter_code
_entity_poly.pdbx_strand_id
1 'polypeptide(L)' 'MSKRPMKRFNLSIGVDLFNRLEAESDRTGLAKSGVVIAALDQYFSVRDAQPVMKQLQEVLEKAEQLNNSSTTKQS' A
#
# COMPACT_ATOMS: atom_id res chain seq x y z
N MET A 1 13.03 -5.21 -22.51
CA MET A 1 12.77 -4.98 -21.07
C MET A 1 13.90 -4.12 -20.51
N SER A 2 13.62 -2.89 -20.06
CA SER A 2 14.64 -2.05 -19.42
C SER A 2 15.05 -2.71 -18.10
N LYS A 3 16.32 -3.15 -18.00
CA LYS A 3 16.86 -3.71 -16.75
C LYS A 3 17.05 -2.55 -15.79
N ARG A 4 16.09 -2.35 -14.86
CA ARG A 4 16.25 -1.37 -13.78
C ARG A 4 17.55 -1.71 -13.03
N PRO A 5 18.45 -0.75 -12.79
CA PRO A 5 19.68 -1.02 -12.08
C PRO A 5 19.36 -1.47 -10.65
N MET A 6 19.87 -2.64 -10.26
CA MET A 6 19.72 -3.12 -8.89
C MET A 6 20.79 -2.50 -8.00
N LYS A 7 20.38 -1.91 -6.88
CA LYS A 7 21.28 -1.42 -5.84
C LYS A 7 21.24 -2.39 -4.66
N ARG A 8 22.42 -2.78 -4.18
CA ARG A 8 22.55 -3.62 -2.97
C ARG A 8 22.43 -2.75 -1.73
N PHE A 9 21.63 -3.21 -0.77
CA PHE A 9 21.49 -2.62 0.55
C PHE A 9 21.80 -3.68 1.61
N ASN A 10 22.47 -3.27 2.68
CA ASN A 10 22.60 -4.08 3.89
C ASN A 10 21.60 -3.53 4.90
N LEU A 11 20.72 -4.39 5.39
CA LEU A 11 19.65 -4.04 6.32
C LEU A 11 19.89 -4.75 7.65
N SER A 12 19.75 -4.01 8.75
CA SER A 12 19.69 -4.57 10.09
C SER A 12 18.25 -4.55 10.55
N ILE A 13 17.71 -5.72 10.90
CA ILE A 13 16.35 -5.89 11.39
C ILE A 13 16.36 -6.70 12.68
N GLY A 14 15.33 -6.55 13.51
CA GLY A 14 15.19 -7.34 14.74
C GLY A 14 15.03 -8.83 14.46
N VAL A 15 15.44 -9.66 15.42
CA VAL A 15 15.43 -11.14 15.31
C VAL A 15 14.03 -11.67 14.98
N ASP A 16 12.99 -11.14 15.64
CA ASP A 16 11.61 -11.57 15.40
C ASP A 16 11.17 -11.30 13.95
N LEU A 17 11.56 -10.16 13.39
CA LEU A 17 11.23 -9.81 12.01
C LEU A 17 12.04 -10.65 11.02
N PHE A 18 13.30 -10.94 11.35
CA PHE A 18 14.12 -11.85 10.56
C PHE A 18 13.51 -13.26 10.52
N ASN A 19 13.08 -13.81 11.66
CA ASN A 19 12.44 -15.13 11.73
C ASN A 19 11.15 -15.20 10.89
N ARG A 20 10.33 -14.15 10.91
CA ARG A 20 9.15 -14.03 10.04
C ARG A 20 9.53 -13.98 8.56
N LEU A 21 10.58 -13.24 8.22
CA LEU A 21 11.11 -13.19 6.86
C LEU A 21 11.62 -14.57 6.40
N GLU A 22 12.23 -15.36 7.29
CA GLU A 22 12.63 -16.74 6.98
C GLU A 22 11.41 -17.60 6.67
N ALA A 23 10.41 -17.62 7.55
CA ALA A 23 9.20 -18.40 7.35
C ALA A 23 8.45 -18.04 6.05
N GLU A 24 8.39 -16.75 5.71
CA GLU A 24 7.76 -16.30 4.45
C GLU A 24 8.58 -16.67 3.21
N SER A 25 9.91 -16.65 3.32
CA SER A 25 10.81 -17.14 2.27
C SER A 25 10.56 -18.61 1.99
N ASP A 26 10.46 -19.43 3.04
CA ASP A 26 10.20 -20.87 2.94
C ASP A 26 8.79 -21.16 2.39
N ARG A 27 7.77 -20.43 2.85
CA ARG A 27 6.37 -20.58 2.42
C ARG A 27 6.17 -20.25 0.95
N THR A 28 6.87 -19.24 0.43
CA THR A 28 6.69 -18.74 -0.94
C THR A 28 7.69 -19.31 -1.94
N GLY A 29 8.79 -19.91 -1.45
CA GLY A 29 9.93 -20.32 -2.26
C GLY A 29 10.73 -19.14 -2.84
N LEU A 30 10.42 -17.90 -2.45
CA LEU A 30 11.15 -16.71 -2.87
C LEU A 30 12.39 -16.53 -2.00
N ALA A 31 13.47 -15.99 -2.56
CA ALA A 31 14.59 -15.50 -1.77
C ALA A 31 14.11 -14.39 -0.81
N LYS A 32 14.72 -14.29 0.38
CA LYS A 32 14.40 -13.25 1.38
C LYS A 32 14.38 -11.84 0.78
N SER A 33 15.28 -11.51 -0.15
CA SER A 33 15.27 -10.24 -0.87
C SER A 33 14.02 -10.02 -1.72
N GLY A 34 13.51 -11.07 -2.38
CA GLY A 34 12.26 -11.04 -3.13
C GLY A 34 11.05 -10.80 -2.23
N VAL A 35 11.02 -11.42 -1.05
CA VAL A 35 9.98 -11.18 -0.04
C VAL A 35 10.00 -9.73 0.44
N VAL A 36 11.20 -9.19 0.74
CA VAL A 36 11.36 -7.78 1.15
C VAL A 36 10.91 -6.82 0.04
N ILE A 37 11.28 -7.09 -1.22
CA ILE A 37 10.86 -6.25 -2.36
C ILE A 37 9.33 -6.25 -2.49
N ALA A 38 8.68 -7.42 -2.44
CA ALA A 38 7.23 -7.51 -2.52
C ALA A 38 6.53 -6.77 -1.37
N ALA A 39 7.07 -6.86 -0.16
CA ALA A 39 6.55 -6.13 1.00
C ALA A 39 6.70 -4.61 0.85
N LEU A 40 7.83 -4.14 0.30
CA LEU A 40 8.06 -2.72 0.01
C LEU A 40 7.12 -2.21 -1.09
N ASP A 41 6.94 -2.96 -2.16
CA ASP A 41 6.00 -2.62 -3.24
C ASP A 41 4.57 -2.49 -2.71
N GLN A 42 4.14 -3.44 -1.87
CA GLN A 42 2.84 -3.37 -1.20
C GLN A 42 2.71 -2.15 -0.29
N TYR A 43 3.73 -1.86 0.52
CA TYR A 43 3.75 -0.69 1.40
C TYR A 43 3.63 0.62 0.61
N PHE A 44 4.41 0.78 -0.47
CA PHE A 44 4.36 1.98 -1.30
C PHE A 44 3.05 2.08 -2.07
N SER A 45 2.50 0.98 -2.59
CA SER A 45 1.20 0.96 -3.24
C SER A 45 0.09 1.46 -2.31
N VAL A 46 0.06 0.99 -1.06
CA VAL A 46 -0.92 1.43 -0.06
C VAL A 46 -0.68 2.88 0.36
N ARG A 47 0.56 3.26 0.67
CA ARG A 47 0.92 4.62 1.08
C ARG A 47 0.54 5.65 0.01
N ASP A 48 0.84 5.35 -1.25
CA ASP A 48 0.61 6.28 -2.35
C ASP A 48 -0.88 6.33 -2.74
N ALA A 49 -1.64 5.25 -2.50
CA ALA A 49 -3.09 5.21 -2.70
C ALA A 49 -3.89 5.92 -1.59
N GLN A 50 -3.37 6.00 -0.35
CA GLN A 50 -4.11 6.58 0.78
C GLN A 50 -4.58 8.03 0.57
N PRO A 51 -3.74 8.96 0.07
CA PRO A 51 -4.19 10.33 -0.20
C PRO A 51 -5.30 10.40 -1.25
N VAL A 52 -5.22 9.57 -2.29
CA VAL A 52 -6.22 9.52 -3.38
C VAL A 52 -7.55 8.98 -2.85
N MET A 53 -7.51 7.92 -2.03
CA MET A 53 -8.72 7.36 -1.42
C MET A 53 -9.40 8.34 -0.47
N LYS A 54 -8.61 9.12 0.29
CA LYS A 54 -9.15 10.18 1.15
C LYS A 54 -9.83 11.29 0.33
N GLN A 55 -9.20 11.75 -0.75
CA GLN A 55 -9.80 12.75 -1.65
C GLN A 55 -11.09 12.23 -2.30
N LEU A 56 -11.11 10.97 -2.74
CA LEU A 56 -12.31 10.36 -3.30
C LEU A 56 -13.44 10.30 -2.28
N GLN A 57 -13.15 9.92 -1.04
CA GLN A 57 -14.13 9.92 0.05
C GLN A 57 -14.71 11.33 0.29
N GLU A 58 -13.86 12.36 0.37
CA GLU A 58 -14.33 13.75 0.56
C GLU A 58 -15.20 14.25 -0.60
N VAL A 59 -14.92 13.83 -1.84
CA VAL A 59 -15.75 14.15 -3.01
C VAL A 59 -17.10 13.45 -2.94
N LEU A 60 -17.12 12.17 -2.57
CA LEU A 60 -18.35 11.40 -2.42
C LEU A 60 -19.24 11.97 -1.30
N GLU A 61 -18.67 12.30 -0.14
CA GLU A 61 -19.38 12.93 0.97
C GLU A 61 -19.97 14.30 0.56
N LYS A 62 -19.22 15.11 -0.19
CA LYS A 62 -19.75 16.38 -0.74
C LYS A 62 -20.87 16.15 -1.74
N ALA A 63 -20.76 15.16 -2.62
CA ALA A 63 -21.80 14.83 -3.58
C ALA A 63 -23.09 14.38 -2.89
N GLU A 64 -22.99 13.56 -1.84
CA GLU A 64 -24.14 13.14 -1.02
C GLU A 64 -24.78 14.32 -0.28
N GLN A 65 -23.98 15.21 0.32
CA GLN A 65 -24.49 16.42 0.97
C GLN A 65 -25.23 17.34 -0.01
N LEU A 66 -24.70 17.53 -1.22
CA LEU A 66 -25.35 18.32 -2.26
C LEU A 66 -26.67 17.68 -2.72
N ASN A 67 -26.71 16.36 -2.85
CA ASN A 67 -27.92 15.63 -3.23
C ASN A 67 -29.02 15.74 -2.15
N ASN A 68 -28.66 15.56 -0.88
CA ASN A 68 -29.58 15.67 0.25
C ASN A 68 -30.08 17.11 0.49
N SER A 69 -29.24 18.11 0.21
CA SER A 69 -29.60 19.54 0.33
C SER A 69 -30.51 20.02 -0.81
N SER A 70 -30.45 19.36 -1.97
CA SER A 70 -31.27 19.70 -3.15
C SER A 70 -32.71 19.19 -3.01
N THR A 71 -32.90 18.05 -2.33
CA THR A 71 -34.21 17.43 -2.08
C THR A 71 -35.02 18.12 -0.98
N THR A 72 -34.37 18.81 -0.04
CA THR A 72 -35.07 19.52 1.06
C THR A 72 -35.63 20.90 0.67
N LYS A 73 -35.20 21.47 -0.46
CA LYS A 73 -35.68 22.78 -0.94
C LYS A 73 -36.88 22.71 -1.89
N GLN A 74 -37.36 21.51 -2.21
CA GLN A 74 -38.50 21.27 -3.11
C GLN A 74 -39.75 20.70 -2.42
N SER A 75 -39.78 20.61 -1.07
CA SER A 75 -40.99 20.28 -0.29
C SER A 75 -41.53 21.47 0.47
#